data_AF-A0A8T3PHB6-F1
#
_entry.id   AF-A0A8T3PHB6-F1
#
_cell.length_a   1.000
_cell.length_b   1.000
_cell.length_c   1.000
_cell.angle_alpha   90.00
_cell.angle_beta   90.00
_cell.angle_gamma   90.00
#
_symmetry.space_group_name_H-M   'P 1'
#
loop_
_entity.id
_entity.type
_entity.pdbx_description
1 polymer ?
#
loop_
_entity_poly.entity_id
_entity_poly.type
_entity_poly.pdbx_seq_one_letter_code
_entity_poly.pdbx_strand_id
1 'polypeptide(L)'
;MNVYVDSSVVLRVILGEPQRLRSWTRITHAMSSELIRLETLRTIDRARVTLGLGDHEVALRRAAALETLDGFSLVPVTTAVLERAAEPFPTLIGSLDAIHLATALLVRPRFDQLAFATHDLQLGLAARSVGFAVEGVPV
;
A
#
# COMPACT_ATOMS: atom_id res chain seq x y z
N MET A 1 -9.98 -10.89 -7.32
CA MET A 1 -9.49 -11.07 -5.94
C MET A 1 -9.61 -9.77 -5.17
N ASN A 2 -9.98 -9.82 -3.88
CA ASN A 2 -9.98 -8.66 -3.00
C ASN A 2 -8.60 -8.53 -2.35
N VAL A 3 -7.97 -7.36 -2.47
CA VAL A 3 -6.60 -7.15 -2.03
C VAL A 3 -6.49 -5.82 -1.32
N TYR A 4 -5.92 -5.84 -0.12
CA TYR A 4 -5.38 -4.67 0.54
C TYR A 4 -3.99 -4.39 -0.02
N VAL A 5 -3.75 -3.19 -0.49
CA VAL A 5 -2.55 -2.81 -1.24
C VAL A 5 -1.91 -1.62 -0.53
N ASP A 6 -0.62 -1.69 -0.21
CA ASP A 6 0.12 -0.51 0.25
C ASP A 6 0.77 0.27 -0.91
N SER A 7 1.36 1.42 -0.59
CA SER A 7 1.94 2.33 -1.57
C SER A 7 3.10 1.75 -2.38
N SER A 8 3.90 0.83 -1.83
CA SER A 8 5.04 0.22 -2.53
C SER A 8 4.62 -0.52 -3.80
N VAL A 9 3.44 -1.13 -3.82
CA VAL A 9 2.89 -1.82 -5.00
C VAL A 9 2.55 -0.84 -6.11
N VAL A 10 1.87 0.27 -5.77
CA VAL A 10 1.51 1.32 -6.73
C VAL A 10 2.78 2.00 -7.25
N LEU A 11 3.69 2.37 -6.34
CA LEU A 11 4.94 3.06 -6.67
C LEU A 11 5.82 2.23 -7.60
N ARG A 12 5.90 0.92 -7.40
CA ARG A 12 6.66 0.04 -8.29
C ARG A 12 6.15 0.08 -9.73
N VAL A 13 4.83 0.25 -9.94
CA VAL A 13 4.25 0.44 -11.27
C VAL A 13 4.57 1.84 -11.80
N ILE A 14 4.30 2.89 -11.01
CA ILE A 14 4.44 4.30 -11.42
C ILE A 14 5.89 4.69 -11.72
N LEU A 15 6.85 4.13 -10.97
CA LEU A 15 8.28 4.39 -11.14
C LEU A 15 8.95 3.44 -12.14
N GLY A 16 8.19 2.49 -12.73
CA GLY A 16 8.73 1.56 -13.73
C GLY A 16 9.73 0.55 -13.17
N GLU A 17 9.67 0.30 -11.85
CA GLU A 17 10.57 -0.62 -11.16
C GLU A 17 10.30 -2.09 -11.57
N PRO A 18 11.34 -2.95 -11.51
CA PRO A 18 11.22 -4.37 -11.87
C PRO A 18 10.43 -5.16 -10.82
N GLN A 19 10.10 -6.42 -11.14
CA GLN A 19 9.44 -7.36 -10.22
C GLN A 19 8.10 -6.84 -9.66
N ARG A 20 7.24 -6.34 -10.55
CA ARG A 20 5.87 -5.91 -10.21
C ARG A 20 5.05 -7.07 -9.67
N LEU A 21 4.00 -6.75 -8.93
CA LEU A 21 3.05 -7.72 -8.40
C LEU A 21 2.44 -8.57 -9.53
N ARG A 22 2.74 -9.87 -9.53
CA ARG A 22 2.29 -10.81 -10.59
C ARG A 22 0.78 -10.94 -10.69
N SER A 23 0.08 -10.73 -9.58
CA SER A 23 -1.38 -10.85 -9.48
C SER A 23 -2.12 -9.55 -9.81
N TRP A 24 -1.43 -8.47 -10.17
CA TRP A 24 -2.04 -7.15 -10.38
C TRP A 24 -3.30 -7.20 -11.25
N THR A 25 -3.24 -7.91 -12.38
CA THR A 25 -4.37 -8.04 -13.32
C THR A 25 -5.52 -8.91 -12.80
N ARG A 26 -5.33 -9.64 -11.71
CA ARG A 26 -6.35 -10.49 -11.05
C ARG A 26 -7.03 -9.78 -9.88
N ILE A 27 -6.58 -8.57 -9.52
CA ILE A 27 -7.22 -7.75 -8.49
C ILE A 27 -8.53 -7.21 -9.08
N THR A 28 -9.64 -7.55 -8.42
CA THR A 28 -10.98 -7.09 -8.82
C THR A 28 -11.49 -5.99 -7.90
N HIS A 29 -11.06 -6.00 -6.64
CA HIS A 29 -11.31 -4.93 -5.69
C HIS A 29 -10.01 -4.61 -4.95
N ALA A 30 -9.46 -3.44 -5.24
CA ALA A 30 -8.29 -2.92 -4.54
C ALA A 30 -8.75 -2.03 -3.38
N MET A 31 -8.21 -2.28 -2.20
CA MET A 31 -8.42 -1.47 -1.01
C MET A 31 -7.09 -0.95 -0.50
N SER A 32 -7.14 0.20 0.15
CA SER A 32 -5.98 0.73 0.88
C SER A 32 -6.45 1.68 1.97
N SER A 33 -5.58 1.98 2.93
CA SER A 33 -5.69 3.22 3.71
C SER A 33 -5.61 4.43 2.77
N GLU A 34 -6.35 5.50 3.07
CA GLU A 34 -6.21 6.79 2.39
C GLU A 34 -4.77 7.36 2.48
N LEU A 35 -3.99 6.88 3.45
CA LEU A 35 -2.56 7.18 3.61
C LEU A 35 -1.75 6.92 2.33
N ILE A 36 -2.16 5.94 1.50
CA ILE A 36 -1.49 5.60 0.24
C ILE A 36 -1.32 6.80 -0.69
N ARG A 37 -2.27 7.75 -0.67
CA ARG A 37 -2.20 8.96 -1.49
C ARG A 37 -1.05 9.84 -1.04
N LEU A 38 -0.90 10.03 0.26
CA LEU A 38 0.20 10.80 0.84
C LEU A 38 1.54 10.13 0.50
N GLU A 39 1.68 8.84 0.78
CA GLU A 39 2.93 8.11 0.57
C GLU A 39 3.37 8.08 -0.89
N THR A 40 2.42 7.84 -1.79
CA THR A 40 2.67 7.78 -3.24
C THR A 40 3.13 9.14 -3.75
N LEU A 41 2.36 10.21 -3.46
CA LEU A 41 2.69 11.55 -3.95
C LEU A 41 3.99 12.09 -3.33
N ARG A 42 4.22 11.86 -2.03
CA ARG A 42 5.47 12.25 -1.36
C ARG A 42 6.67 11.52 -1.92
N THR A 43 6.52 10.25 -2.30
CA THR A 43 7.61 9.49 -2.91
C THR A 43 7.93 9.98 -4.32
N ILE A 44 6.92 10.32 -5.14
CA ILE A 44 7.15 10.92 -6.46
C ILE A 44 7.84 12.28 -6.32
N ASP A 45 7.40 13.12 -5.38
CA ASP A 45 8.02 14.43 -5.12
C ASP A 45 9.45 14.30 -4.60
N ARG A 46 9.75 13.26 -3.81
CA ARG A 46 11.12 12.94 -3.39
C ARG A 46 11.96 12.50 -4.59
N ALA A 47 11.41 11.64 -5.45
CA ALA A 47 12.09 11.16 -6.65
C ALA A 47 12.46 12.32 -7.60
N ARG A 48 11.65 13.37 -7.69
CA ARG A 48 12.00 14.61 -8.42
C ARG A 48 13.36 15.15 -8.00
N VAL A 49 13.61 15.22 -6.70
CA VAL A 49 14.86 15.76 -6.14
C VAL A 49 15.99 14.74 -6.22
N THR A 50 15.73 13.49 -5.84
CA THR A 50 16.80 12.48 -5.68
C THR A 50 17.23 11.85 -7.00
N LEU A 51 16.35 11.79 -8.00
CA LEU A 51 16.61 11.20 -9.33
C LEU A 51 16.70 12.26 -10.43
N GLY A 52 16.53 13.55 -10.10
CA GLY A 52 16.61 14.65 -11.07
C GLY A 52 15.52 14.60 -12.14
N LEU A 53 14.32 14.13 -11.80
CA LEU A 53 13.21 14.02 -12.75
C LEU A 53 12.75 15.40 -13.21
N GLY A 54 12.51 15.55 -14.52
CA GLY A 54 11.97 16.78 -15.07
C GLY A 54 10.53 17.04 -14.63
N ASP A 55 10.13 18.31 -14.55
CA ASP A 55 8.79 18.70 -14.06
C ASP A 55 7.65 18.07 -14.88
N HIS A 56 7.83 17.90 -16.19
CA HIS A 56 6.85 17.22 -17.05
C HIS A 56 6.68 15.74 -16.68
N GLU A 57 7.78 15.03 -16.44
CA GLU A 57 7.77 13.61 -16.06
C GLU A 57 7.13 13.41 -14.67
N VAL A 58 7.41 14.32 -13.73
CA VAL A 58 6.79 14.33 -12.41
C VAL A 58 5.28 14.53 -12.54
N ALA A 59 4.84 15.48 -13.36
CA ALA A 59 3.42 15.72 -13.60
C ALA A 59 2.72 14.48 -14.17
N LEU A 60 3.32 13.81 -15.15
CA LEU A 60 2.79 12.56 -15.72
C LEU A 60 2.68 11.45 -14.67
N ARG A 61 3.72 11.23 -13.86
CA ARG A 61 3.71 10.21 -12.81
C ARG A 61 2.68 10.50 -11.72
N ARG A 62 2.52 11.76 -11.33
CA ARG A 62 1.48 12.18 -10.37
C ARG A 62 0.08 11.93 -10.92
N ALA A 63 -0.16 12.30 -12.19
CA ALA A 63 -1.45 12.06 -12.84
C ALA A 63 -1.76 10.55 -12.91
N ALA A 64 -0.82 9.73 -13.38
CA ALA A 64 -0.98 8.28 -13.44
C ALA A 64 -1.20 7.64 -12.06
N ALA A 65 -0.53 8.14 -11.02
CA ALA A 65 -0.73 7.69 -9.65
C ALA A 65 -2.14 8.02 -9.15
N LEU A 66 -2.62 9.25 -9.37
CA LEU A 66 -3.97 9.65 -8.97
C LEU A 66 -5.05 8.85 -9.71
N GLU A 67 -4.91 8.69 -11.03
CA GLU A 67 -5.80 7.86 -11.84
C GLU A 67 -5.83 6.41 -11.35
N THR A 68 -4.67 5.85 -11.01
CA THR A 68 -4.59 4.50 -10.42
C THR A 68 -5.36 4.43 -9.10
N LEU A 69 -5.17 5.41 -8.21
CA LEU A 69 -5.80 5.44 -6.89
C LEU A 69 -7.31 5.73 -6.94
N ASP A 70 -7.82 6.38 -7.99
CA ASP A 70 -9.27 6.58 -8.17
C ASP A 70 -10.02 5.25 -8.36
N GLY A 71 -9.32 4.19 -8.79
CA GLY A 71 -9.86 2.83 -8.84
C GLY A 71 -9.89 2.07 -7.51
N PHE A 72 -9.38 2.67 -6.43
CA PHE A 72 -9.26 2.01 -5.12
C PHE A 72 -10.43 2.38 -4.20
N SER A 73 -10.86 1.41 -3.40
CA SER A 73 -11.67 1.67 -2.22
C SER A 73 -10.77 2.14 -1.08
N LEU A 74 -10.68 3.46 -0.90
CA LEU A 74 -9.85 4.08 0.14
C LEU A 74 -10.59 4.10 1.49
N VAL A 75 -9.92 3.59 2.51
CA VAL A 75 -10.41 3.51 3.89
C VAL A 75 -9.84 4.70 4.67
N PRO A 76 -10.68 5.55 5.29
CA PRO A 76 -10.21 6.69 6.05
C PRO A 76 -9.34 6.30 7.26
N VAL A 77 -8.35 7.12 7.60
CA VAL A 77 -7.56 7.00 8.84
C VAL A 77 -8.38 7.61 9.98
N THR A 78 -9.28 6.79 10.52
CA THR A 78 -10.12 7.18 11.66
C THR A 78 -9.39 7.04 12.99
N THR A 79 -9.97 7.58 14.07
CA THR A 79 -9.46 7.35 15.43
C THR A 79 -9.30 5.86 15.74
N ALA A 80 -10.24 5.00 15.33
CA ALA A 80 -10.15 3.56 15.55
C ALA A 80 -8.96 2.91 14.82
N VAL A 81 -8.62 3.42 13.61
CA VAL A 81 -7.41 2.97 12.90
C VAL A 81 -6.16 3.37 13.68
N LEU A 82 -6.09 4.61 14.16
CA LEU A 82 -4.94 5.12 14.91
C LEU A 82 -4.77 4.41 16.26
N GLU A 83 -5.87 4.18 16.98
CA GLU A 83 -5.87 3.41 18.24
C GLU A 83 -5.36 1.98 17.98
N ARG A 84 -5.89 1.30 16.95
CA ARG A 84 -5.41 -0.03 16.60
C ARG A 84 -3.94 -0.01 16.16
N ALA A 85 -3.49 1.01 15.43
CA ALA A 85 -2.10 1.14 14.99
C ALA A 85 -1.12 1.40 16.14
N ALA A 86 -1.60 1.99 17.25
CA ALA A 86 -0.80 2.25 18.45
C ALA A 86 -0.64 1.00 19.34
N GLU A 87 -1.47 -0.03 19.15
CA GLU A 87 -1.34 -1.30 19.87
C GLU A 87 -0.14 -2.13 19.38
N PRO A 88 0.40 -3.03 20.23
CA PRO A 88 1.49 -3.91 19.83
C PRO A 88 1.16 -4.78 18.61
N PHE A 89 2.15 -4.95 17.73
CA PHE A 89 2.14 -5.95 16.67
C PHE A 89 3.14 -7.08 17.00
N PRO A 90 2.94 -8.31 16.46
CA PRO A 90 3.81 -9.44 16.76
C PRO A 90 5.27 -9.27 16.28
N THR A 91 5.50 -8.35 15.34
CA THR A 91 6.83 -8.08 14.76
C THR A 91 7.11 -6.58 14.70
N LEU A 92 8.37 -6.23 14.45
CA LEU A 92 8.76 -4.85 14.18
C LEU A 92 7.97 -4.30 12.98
N ILE A 93 7.40 -3.10 13.13
CA ILE A 93 6.65 -2.40 12.10
C ILE A 93 6.82 -0.88 12.28
N GLY A 94 6.96 -0.15 11.17
CA GLY A 94 7.02 1.31 11.19
C GLY A 94 5.66 1.94 11.45
N SER A 95 5.61 3.21 11.85
CA SER A 95 4.34 3.86 12.21
C SER A 95 3.33 3.95 11.05
N LEU A 96 3.78 4.24 9.83
CA LEU A 96 2.90 4.30 8.64
C LEU A 96 2.44 2.89 8.21
N ASP A 97 3.36 1.93 8.25
CA ASP A 97 3.05 0.51 8.02
C ASP A 97 2.04 -0.04 9.04
N ALA A 98 2.15 0.38 10.30
CA ALA A 98 1.20 0.03 11.36
C ALA A 98 -0.21 0.57 11.06
N ILE A 99 -0.32 1.78 10.50
CA ILE A 99 -1.60 2.33 10.02
C ILE A 99 -2.14 1.49 8.87
N HIS A 100 -1.31 1.09 7.91
CA HIS A 100 -1.72 0.21 6.83
C HIS A 100 -2.25 -1.13 7.37
N LEU A 101 -1.48 -1.79 8.24
CA LEU A 101 -1.86 -3.08 8.80
C LEU A 101 -3.10 -3.00 9.70
N ALA A 102 -3.21 -1.97 10.54
CA ALA A 102 -4.40 -1.71 11.34
C ALA A 102 -5.65 -1.49 10.48
N THR A 103 -5.52 -0.70 9.41
CA THR A 103 -6.60 -0.46 8.44
C THR A 103 -7.06 -1.78 7.81
N ALA A 104 -6.11 -2.60 7.34
CA ALA A 104 -6.40 -3.89 6.73
C ALA A 104 -7.12 -4.83 7.70
N LEU A 105 -6.68 -4.89 8.96
CA LEU A 105 -7.30 -5.71 10.00
C LEU A 105 -8.75 -5.29 10.28
N LEU A 106 -9.02 -3.99 10.33
CA LEU A 106 -10.36 -3.48 10.63
C LEU A 106 -11.37 -3.72 9.51
N VAL A 107 -10.92 -3.75 8.24
CA VAL A 107 -11.82 -4.02 7.10
C VAL A 107 -11.91 -5.50 6.75
N ARG A 108 -10.94 -6.33 7.15
CA ARG A 108 -10.88 -7.76 6.87
C ARG A 108 -12.20 -8.51 7.14
N PRO A 109 -12.94 -8.28 8.25
CA PRO A 109 -14.19 -9.00 8.51
C PRO A 109 -15.30 -8.79 7.48
N ARG A 110 -15.19 -7.79 6.59
CA ARG A 110 -16.15 -7.51 5.52
C ARG A 110 -15.96 -8.40 4.28
N PHE A 111 -14.95 -9.26 4.29
CA PHE A 111 -14.56 -10.08 3.14
C PHE A 111 -14.31 -11.51 3.57
N ASP A 112 -14.79 -12.49 2.78
CA ASP A 112 -14.46 -13.91 3.00
C ASP A 112 -12.95 -14.15 2.89
N GLN A 113 -12.31 -13.45 1.95
CA GLN A 113 -10.87 -13.47 1.74
C GLN A 113 -10.38 -12.08 1.36
N LEU A 114 -9.32 -11.64 2.06
CA LEU A 114 -8.59 -10.41 1.79
C LEU A 114 -7.09 -10.72 1.81
N ALA A 115 -6.45 -10.66 0.65
CA ALA A 115 -4.99 -10.74 0.55
C ALA A 115 -4.37 -9.38 0.89
N PHE A 116 -3.10 -9.38 1.29
CA PHE A 116 -2.31 -8.17 1.55
C PHE A 116 -1.15 -8.11 0.57
N ALA A 117 -1.09 -7.08 -0.27
CA ALA A 117 -0.03 -6.90 -1.26
C ALA A 117 0.92 -5.79 -0.83
N THR A 118 2.20 -6.16 -0.74
CA THR A 118 3.30 -5.28 -0.35
C THR A 118 4.59 -5.70 -1.04
N HIS A 119 5.49 -4.73 -1.29
CA HIS A 119 6.89 -5.00 -1.62
C HIS A 119 7.83 -4.69 -0.44
N ASP A 120 7.30 -4.28 0.72
CA ASP A 120 8.06 -4.10 1.94
C ASP A 120 8.12 -5.43 2.73
N LEU A 121 9.33 -5.91 2.98
CA LEU A 121 9.57 -7.19 3.67
C LEU A 121 9.09 -7.17 5.13
N GLN A 122 9.26 -6.05 5.83
CA GLN A 122 8.87 -5.92 7.23
C GLN A 122 7.35 -5.86 7.38
N LEU A 123 6.67 -5.05 6.55
CA LEU A 123 5.21 -5.01 6.51
C LEU A 123 4.63 -6.36 6.07
N GLY A 124 5.25 -7.02 5.09
CA GLY A 124 4.84 -8.36 4.64
C GLY A 124 4.94 -9.41 5.76
N LEU A 125 6.03 -9.40 6.52
CA LEU A 125 6.19 -10.27 7.69
C LEU A 125 5.12 -9.97 8.76
N ALA A 126 4.89 -8.70 9.07
CA ALA A 126 3.88 -8.29 10.04
C ALA A 126 2.48 -8.73 9.61
N ALA A 127 2.11 -8.54 8.35
CA ALA A 127 0.83 -8.96 7.79
C ALA A 127 0.64 -10.50 7.87
N ARG A 128 1.67 -11.28 7.57
CA ARG A 128 1.63 -12.75 7.74
C ARG A 128 1.45 -13.14 9.21
N SER A 129 2.13 -12.45 10.13
CA SER A 129 2.05 -12.76 11.57
C SER A 129 0.65 -12.61 12.16
N VAL A 130 -0.20 -11.79 11.53
CA VAL A 130 -1.62 -11.61 11.89
C VAL A 130 -2.58 -12.34 10.93
N GLY A 131 -2.04 -13.26 10.13
CA GLY A 131 -2.82 -14.23 9.35
C GLY A 131 -3.32 -13.74 7.99
N PHE A 132 -2.71 -12.72 7.39
CA PHE A 132 -2.98 -12.39 5.97
C PHE A 132 -2.25 -13.35 5.03
N ALA A 133 -2.89 -13.69 3.91
CA ALA A 133 -2.18 -14.18 2.74
C ALA A 133 -1.45 -12.99 2.10
N VAL A 134 -0.13 -13.05 2.00
CA VAL A 134 0.69 -11.92 1.54
C VAL A 134 1.28 -12.17 0.16
N GLU A 135 1.19 -11.16 -0.69
CA GLU A 135 1.76 -11.15 -2.04
C GLU A 135 2.75 -9.99 -2.23
N GLY A 136 3.68 -10.14 -3.18
CA GLY A 136 4.63 -9.09 -3.57
C GLY A 136 5.99 -9.15 -2.86
N VAL A 137 6.08 -9.86 -1.72
CA VAL A 137 7.34 -10.20 -1.06
C VAL A 137 7.65 -11.70 -1.16
N PRO A 138 8.93 -12.11 -1.15
CA PRO A 138 9.33 -13.52 -1.09
C PRO A 138 8.72 -14.24 0.12
N VAL A 139 8.55 -15.56 0.00
CA VAL A 139 8.12 -16.40 1.12
C VAL A 139 9.26 -16.61 2.10
#